data_AF-A0A7S1RYG3-F1
#
_entry.id   AF-A0A7S1RYG3-F1
#
_cell.length_a   1.000
_cell.length_b   1.000
_cell.length_c   1.000
_cell.angle_alpha   90.00
_cell.angle_beta   90.00
_cell.angle_gamma   90.00
#
_symmetry.space_group_name_H-M   'P 1'
#
loop_
_entity.id
_entity.type
_entity.pdbx_description
1 polymer ?
#
loop_
_entity_poly.entity_id
_entity_poly.type
_entity_poly.pdbx_seq_one_letter_code
_entity_poly.pdbx_strand_id
1 'polypeptide(L)'
;AHLWYCSQCWLAWDVADGRVPREVLAGAPAPEPGGGEVREAPEYLVSYEPPVGLPDVALLQGAAQRLASLPDATAREEAVQTVFRLLDAIIAAPEDIKKRKVKKGNATFQRKVGRHAAGMEFLRVAGFVEVDDPEAEAAVPGSGRGALLNMPVAYVMRLTDAHHILAGVATKAGLQAPPLPDVQGSSGIFNPSQSSQQGTGTAPLTSMTKKPVDGRSEADRLREEVRKKERQQEEQAFAEPVPLRPAAFWLSAGRRLEDLVREMAQDVASPEENAADRALMQQQANASKAAVSGAGNRFENADKARLAGLSRTRGHGLCILRVVCPDKSVLQAHFRAGDRGEYVVEQLGPLLAPHVRSAGWYVYQTPPLRRLGPKETLAAAGLTPGASLYLGFDGERPGPPFLEAGLLAQLGPAPQEDQRGVTVKVADGEAGKADASKPPRIASL
;
A
#
# COMPACT_ATOMS: atom_id res chain seq x y z
N ALA A 1 1.00 -21.15 -15.54
CA ALA A 1 1.65 -22.07 -14.61
C ALA A 1 0.58 -22.93 -13.97
N HIS A 2 0.56 -24.23 -14.28
CA HIS A 2 -0.43 -25.19 -13.79
C HIS A 2 -0.12 -25.57 -12.35
N LEU A 3 -1.09 -25.47 -11.45
CA LEU A 3 -1.03 -26.12 -10.13
C LEU A 3 -2.30 -26.95 -9.96
N TRP A 4 -2.09 -28.26 -9.86
CA TRP A 4 -3.06 -29.26 -9.49
C TRP A 4 -3.51 -29.04 -8.04
N TYR A 5 -4.82 -29.09 -7.77
CA TYR A 5 -5.35 -29.15 -6.41
C TYR A 5 -5.65 -30.61 -6.04
N CYS A 6 -4.98 -31.09 -5.00
CA CYS A 6 -5.20 -32.39 -4.37
C CYS A 6 -6.27 -32.25 -3.28
N SER A 7 -7.23 -33.17 -3.25
CA SER A 7 -8.40 -33.20 -2.35
C SER A 7 -8.11 -33.57 -0.89
N GLN A 8 -6.84 -33.69 -0.49
CA GLN A 8 -6.46 -34.22 0.84
C GLN A 8 -6.18 -33.19 1.93
N CYS A 9 -6.22 -31.88 1.64
CA CYS A 9 -5.98 -30.86 2.68
C CYS A 9 -7.21 -30.54 3.56
N TRP A 10 -8.35 -31.21 3.38
CA TRP A 10 -9.62 -30.88 4.06
C TRP A 10 -9.90 -31.72 5.33
N LEU A 11 -9.17 -32.82 5.58
CA LEU A 11 -9.48 -33.79 6.64
C LEU A 11 -8.67 -33.64 7.95
N ALA A 12 -7.79 -32.64 8.06
CA ALA A 12 -6.84 -32.55 9.18
C ALA A 12 -7.22 -31.55 10.29
N TRP A 13 -8.42 -30.97 10.28
CA TRP A 13 -8.82 -29.92 11.25
C TRP A 13 -10.11 -30.23 12.02
N ASP A 14 -10.57 -31.48 11.99
CA ASP A 14 -11.60 -31.99 12.89
C ASP A 14 -10.90 -32.66 14.09
N VAL A 15 -11.41 -32.40 15.30
CA VAL A 15 -10.91 -32.84 16.64
C VAL A 15 -10.10 -31.78 17.40
N ALA A 16 -10.82 -30.90 18.10
CA ALA A 16 -10.48 -30.46 19.47
C ALA A 16 -11.73 -29.88 20.14
N ASP A 17 -12.52 -30.78 20.72
CA ASP A 17 -13.73 -30.49 21.51
C ASP A 17 -13.44 -29.61 22.73
N GLY A 18 -14.36 -28.68 22.99
CA GLY A 18 -14.42 -27.91 24.21
C GLY A 18 -14.87 -28.74 25.41
N ARG A 19 -14.26 -28.48 26.57
CA ARG A 19 -14.90 -28.63 27.88
C ARG A 19 -14.43 -27.52 28.81
N VAL A 20 -15.39 -26.71 29.25
CA VAL A 20 -15.28 -25.84 30.42
C VAL A 20 -15.58 -26.68 31.66
N PRO A 21 -14.93 -26.42 32.80
CA PRO A 21 -15.65 -26.49 34.07
C PRO A 21 -15.52 -25.22 34.92
N ARG A 22 -16.63 -24.93 35.59
CA ARG A 22 -16.93 -23.82 36.51
C ARG A 22 -16.31 -24.02 37.90
N GLU A 23 -15.94 -22.88 38.51
CA GLU A 23 -15.93 -22.55 39.95
C GLU A 23 -15.09 -23.36 40.95
N VAL A 24 -14.06 -22.71 41.54
CA VAL A 24 -13.86 -22.64 43.01
C VAL A 24 -13.27 -21.26 43.39
N LEU A 25 -13.89 -20.64 44.40
CA LEU A 25 -13.52 -19.41 45.11
C LEU A 25 -12.10 -19.42 45.70
N ALA A 26 -11.40 -18.28 45.65
CA ALA A 26 -10.88 -17.57 46.84
C ALA A 26 -9.86 -16.47 46.48
N GLY A 27 -10.03 -15.28 47.06
CA GLY A 27 -8.91 -14.41 47.44
C GLY A 27 -8.52 -13.29 46.48
N ALA A 28 -9.33 -12.23 46.43
CA ALA A 28 -8.78 -10.90 46.20
C ALA A 28 -7.94 -10.48 47.43
N PRO A 29 -6.85 -9.72 47.21
CA PRO A 29 -6.68 -8.50 47.99
C PRO A 29 -6.58 -7.25 47.09
N ALA A 30 -7.07 -6.17 47.67
CA ALA A 30 -7.27 -4.84 47.10
C ALA A 30 -5.94 -4.10 46.80
N PRO A 31 -5.98 -2.96 46.08
CA PRO A 31 -4.83 -2.27 45.53
C PRO A 31 -4.25 -1.25 46.53
N GLU A 32 -2.93 -1.08 46.52
CA GLU A 32 -2.28 0.09 47.14
C GLU A 32 -1.31 0.75 46.15
N PRO A 33 -1.14 2.08 46.25
CA PRO A 33 -0.66 2.94 45.18
C PRO A 33 0.85 3.20 45.29
N GLY A 34 1.57 3.10 44.18
CA GLY A 34 3.01 3.34 44.17
C GLY A 34 3.45 3.82 42.80
N GLY A 35 3.86 5.09 42.75
CA GLY A 35 4.24 5.78 41.53
C GLY A 35 5.41 5.14 40.80
N GLY A 36 5.31 5.20 39.48
CA GLY A 36 6.36 4.91 38.53
C GLY A 36 5.95 5.55 37.23
N GLU A 37 6.24 6.84 37.07
CA GLU A 37 6.27 7.49 35.77
C GLU A 37 7.20 6.68 34.85
N VAL A 38 6.60 5.82 34.04
CA VAL A 38 7.23 5.38 32.81
C VAL A 38 7.16 6.58 31.88
N ARG A 39 8.23 7.37 31.86
CA ARG A 39 8.50 8.32 30.79
C ARG A 39 8.60 7.52 29.50
N GLU A 40 7.47 7.36 28.83
CA GLU A 40 7.40 6.89 27.45
C GLU A 40 8.31 7.79 26.61
N ALA A 41 9.29 7.18 25.96
CA ALA A 41 10.06 7.84 24.91
C ALA A 41 9.06 8.30 23.83
N PRO A 42 9.13 9.55 23.34
CA PRO A 42 8.15 9.99 22.35
C PRO A 42 8.36 9.17 21.08
N GLU A 43 7.34 8.40 20.72
CA GLU A 43 7.23 7.72 19.45
C GLU A 43 7.42 8.74 18.32
N TYR A 44 8.36 8.42 17.43
CA TYR A 44 8.95 9.33 16.47
C TYR A 44 7.97 9.61 15.32
N LEU A 45 7.15 10.66 15.46
CA LEU A 45 6.18 11.07 14.46
C LEU A 45 6.85 11.83 13.29
N VAL A 46 6.63 11.36 12.06
CA VAL A 46 6.54 12.27 10.90
C VAL A 46 5.15 12.90 10.99
N SER A 47 5.08 14.11 11.52
CA SER A 47 3.82 14.85 11.64
C SER A 47 3.64 15.79 10.44
N TYR A 48 2.45 15.75 9.85
CA TYR A 48 1.97 16.77 8.91
C TYR A 48 1.28 17.93 9.64
N GLU A 49 1.11 17.82 10.95
CA GLU A 49 0.55 18.83 11.83
C GLU A 49 1.68 19.65 12.48
N PRO A 50 1.56 20.99 12.54
CA PRO A 50 2.64 21.85 13.03
C PRO A 50 3.00 21.52 14.49
N PRO A 51 4.28 21.28 14.81
CA PRO A 51 4.68 20.94 16.17
C PRO A 51 4.47 22.12 17.12
N VAL A 52 4.03 21.81 18.35
CA VAL A 52 3.81 22.81 19.41
C VAL A 52 5.12 23.52 19.74
N GLY A 53 5.11 24.85 19.72
CA GLY A 53 6.28 25.68 20.04
C GLY A 53 7.22 26.00 18.86
N LEU A 54 6.82 25.70 17.61
CA LEU A 54 7.58 26.12 16.43
C LEU A 54 7.57 27.66 16.30
N PRO A 55 8.73 28.32 16.12
CA PRO A 55 8.79 29.76 15.92
C PRO A 55 8.07 30.22 14.64
N ASP A 56 7.54 31.44 14.65
CA ASP A 56 6.83 32.05 13.50
C ASP A 56 7.68 31.99 12.21
N VAL A 57 7.01 31.77 11.07
CA VAL A 57 7.60 31.81 9.71
C VAL A 57 8.25 33.17 9.43
N ALA A 58 7.71 34.27 9.96
CA ALA A 58 8.30 35.59 9.79
C ALA A 58 9.75 35.68 10.29
N LEU A 59 10.09 34.94 11.36
CA LEU A 59 11.44 34.89 11.91
C LEU A 59 12.41 34.17 10.98
N LEU A 60 11.92 33.26 10.15
CA LEU A 60 12.74 32.46 9.22
C LEU A 60 13.31 33.35 8.11
N GLN A 61 12.52 34.29 7.62
CA GLN A 61 12.96 35.27 6.62
C GLN A 61 14.05 36.19 7.19
N GLY A 62 13.88 36.69 8.42
CA GLY A 62 14.90 37.50 9.08
C GLY A 62 16.20 36.74 9.32
N ALA A 63 16.11 35.49 9.79
CA ALA A 63 17.28 34.64 10.01
C ALA A 63 18.01 34.29 8.69
N ALA A 64 17.26 33.98 7.63
CA ALA A 64 17.82 33.73 6.30
C ALA A 64 18.55 34.96 5.76
N GLN A 65 17.97 36.16 5.93
CA GLN A 65 18.59 37.41 5.50
C GLN A 65 19.88 37.71 6.26
N ARG A 66 19.94 37.46 7.58
CA ARG A 66 21.18 37.58 8.36
C ARG A 66 22.24 36.58 7.90
N LEU A 67 21.86 35.34 7.63
CA LEU A 67 22.77 34.30 7.15
C LEU A 67 23.36 34.66 5.77
N ALA A 68 22.53 35.13 4.85
CA ALA A 68 22.94 35.57 3.52
C ALA A 68 23.56 36.98 3.49
N SER A 69 23.66 37.66 4.62
CA SER A 69 24.34 38.97 4.76
C SER A 69 25.63 38.88 5.57
N LEU A 70 26.16 37.66 5.81
CA LEU A 70 27.46 37.48 6.46
C LEU A 70 28.55 38.27 5.70
N PRO A 71 29.46 38.97 6.40
CA PRO A 71 30.40 39.91 5.77
C PRO A 71 31.44 39.22 4.89
N ASP A 72 31.94 38.06 5.31
CA ASP A 72 32.88 37.25 4.53
C ASP A 72 32.12 36.45 3.46
N ALA A 73 32.40 36.73 2.19
CA ALA A 73 31.74 36.11 1.05
C ALA A 73 31.95 34.59 1.00
N THR A 74 33.15 34.12 1.36
CA THR A 74 33.47 32.68 1.34
C THR A 74 32.75 31.95 2.46
N ALA A 75 32.82 32.49 3.68
CA ALA A 75 32.07 31.94 4.82
C ALA A 75 30.56 31.97 4.57
N ARG A 76 30.04 33.02 3.95
CA ARG A 76 28.63 33.16 3.60
C ARG A 76 28.18 32.03 2.66
N GLU A 77 28.90 31.81 1.57
CA GLU A 77 28.60 30.76 0.60
C GLU A 77 28.71 29.37 1.25
N GLU A 78 29.79 29.11 1.99
CA GLU A 78 29.97 27.84 2.68
C GLU A 78 28.87 27.56 3.71
N ALA A 79 28.44 28.57 4.45
CA ALA A 79 27.39 28.46 5.46
C ALA A 79 26.03 28.14 4.80
N VAL A 80 25.63 28.95 3.82
CA VAL A 80 24.37 28.80 3.08
C VAL A 80 24.30 27.42 2.40
N GLN A 81 25.37 27.01 1.70
CA GLN A 81 25.38 25.71 1.02
C GLN A 81 25.42 24.51 1.99
N THR A 82 25.94 24.70 3.20
CA THR A 82 25.89 23.66 4.23
C THR A 82 24.50 23.55 4.84
N VAL A 83 23.81 24.68 5.04
CA VAL A 83 22.41 24.69 5.50
C VAL A 83 21.48 24.05 4.47
N PHE A 84 21.62 24.35 3.18
CA PHE A 84 20.87 23.65 2.13
C PHE A 84 21.05 22.14 2.20
N ARG A 85 22.31 21.66 2.24
CA ARG A 85 22.59 20.22 2.35
C ARG A 85 21.96 19.55 3.57
N LEU A 86 21.88 20.25 4.71
CA LEU A 86 21.22 19.74 5.91
C LEU A 86 19.70 19.65 5.72
N LEU A 87 19.08 20.71 5.21
CA LEU A 87 17.64 20.71 4.93
C LEU A 87 17.29 19.65 3.88
N ASP A 88 18.04 19.59 2.78
CA ASP A 88 17.81 18.69 1.66
C ASP A 88 17.93 17.23 2.07
N ALA A 89 18.93 16.90 2.91
CA ALA A 89 19.10 15.56 3.44
C ALA A 89 17.89 15.11 4.27
N ILE A 90 17.29 16.02 5.04
CA ILE A 90 16.09 15.74 5.85
C ILE A 90 14.84 15.70 4.98
N ILE A 91 14.68 16.62 4.02
CA ILE A 91 13.54 16.64 3.09
C ILE A 91 13.53 15.35 2.25
N ALA A 92 14.69 14.90 1.76
CA ALA A 92 14.80 13.70 0.93
C ALA A 92 14.52 12.40 1.70
N ALA A 93 14.78 12.37 3.02
CA ALA A 93 14.57 11.21 3.85
C ALA A 93 14.12 11.64 5.25
N PRO A 94 12.85 12.09 5.41
CA PRO A 94 12.39 12.64 6.66
C PRO A 94 12.49 11.59 7.75
N GLU A 95 12.14 10.33 7.53
CA GLU A 95 12.18 9.24 8.53
C GLU A 95 13.59 8.89 9.06
N ASP A 96 14.67 9.32 8.39
CA ASP A 96 16.03 8.99 8.81
C ASP A 96 16.51 9.89 9.96
N ILE A 97 16.45 9.34 11.18
CA ILE A 97 16.85 10.01 12.43
C ILE A 97 18.31 10.47 12.39
N LYS A 98 19.19 9.75 11.69
CA LYS A 98 20.62 10.13 11.63
C LYS A 98 20.80 11.44 10.88
N LYS A 99 19.95 11.74 9.90
CA LYS A 99 19.97 12.99 9.12
C LYS A 99 19.34 14.15 9.86
N ARG A 100 18.45 13.87 10.83
CA ARG A 100 17.84 14.88 11.72
C ARG A 100 18.75 15.34 12.87
N LYS A 101 19.93 14.72 13.04
CA LYS A 101 20.87 14.97 14.13
C LYS A 101 22.19 15.53 13.59
N VAL A 102 22.68 16.60 14.22
CA VAL A 102 23.96 17.23 13.88
C VAL A 102 24.74 17.49 15.16
N LYS A 103 25.94 16.91 15.27
CA LYS A 103 26.85 17.19 16.40
C LYS A 103 27.48 18.58 16.22
N LYS A 104 27.29 19.49 17.17
CA LYS A 104 27.90 20.83 17.13
C LYS A 104 29.42 20.75 17.18
N GLY A 105 29.98 19.75 17.84
CA GLY A 105 31.43 19.48 17.87
C GLY A 105 32.03 19.00 16.55
N ASN A 106 31.23 18.72 15.50
CA ASN A 106 31.77 18.37 14.20
C ASN A 106 32.55 19.57 13.62
N ALA A 107 33.86 19.43 13.47
CA ALA A 107 34.76 20.50 13.02
C ALA A 107 34.34 21.14 11.69
N THR A 108 33.75 20.37 10.77
CA THR A 108 33.27 20.89 9.48
C THR A 108 32.00 21.71 9.65
N PHE A 109 31.04 21.22 10.44
CA PHE A 109 29.81 21.95 10.74
C PHE A 109 30.12 23.22 11.54
N GLN A 110 30.95 23.12 12.58
CA GLN A 110 31.32 24.24 13.44
C GLN A 110 32.03 25.34 12.66
N ARG A 111 32.94 24.97 11.75
CA ARG A 111 33.64 25.93 10.90
C ARG A 111 32.69 26.63 9.92
N LYS A 112 31.76 25.89 9.29
CA LYS A 112 30.92 26.43 8.21
C LYS A 112 29.67 27.14 8.70
N VAL A 113 29.01 26.63 9.74
CA VAL A 113 27.70 27.13 10.20
C VAL A 113 27.71 27.41 11.69
N GLY A 114 28.25 26.50 12.50
CA GLY A 114 28.14 26.56 13.97
C GLY A 114 28.81 27.77 14.62
N ARG A 115 29.85 28.35 14.01
CA ARG A 115 30.49 29.60 14.46
C ARG A 115 29.65 30.86 14.16
N HIS A 116 28.67 30.78 13.26
CA HIS A 116 27.87 31.92 12.83
C HIS A 116 26.53 31.91 13.57
N ALA A 117 26.30 32.94 14.39
CA ALA A 117 25.05 33.10 15.16
C ALA A 117 23.81 33.05 14.25
N ALA A 118 23.88 33.67 13.07
CA ALA A 118 22.81 33.65 12.07
C ALA A 118 22.47 32.24 11.55
N GLY A 119 23.49 31.38 11.38
CA GLY A 119 23.28 29.99 10.94
C GLY A 119 22.59 29.15 12.02
N MET A 120 23.04 29.29 13.26
CA MET A 120 22.42 28.62 14.41
C MET A 120 20.98 29.09 14.66
N GLU A 121 20.74 30.40 14.52
CA GLU A 121 19.40 30.98 14.63
C GLU A 121 18.46 30.44 13.55
N PHE A 122 18.91 30.40 12.29
CA PHE A 122 18.11 29.85 11.19
C PHE A 122 17.75 28.38 11.44
N LEU A 123 18.68 27.55 11.91
CA LEU A 123 18.40 26.14 12.24
C LEU A 123 17.37 26.01 13.37
N ARG A 124 17.45 26.86 14.42
CA ARG A 124 16.43 26.84 15.49
C ARG A 124 15.04 27.20 14.96
N VAL A 125 14.96 28.25 14.15
CA VAL A 125 13.70 28.69 13.55
C VAL A 125 13.18 27.67 12.53
N ALA A 126 14.05 26.90 11.88
CA ALA A 126 13.65 25.79 11.02
C ALA A 126 13.11 24.57 11.79
N GLY A 127 13.38 24.45 13.10
CA GLY A 127 12.86 23.38 13.96
C GLY A 127 13.91 22.50 14.65
N PHE A 128 15.20 22.85 14.58
CA PHE A 128 16.22 22.17 15.37
C PHE A 128 16.21 22.67 16.82
N VAL A 129 16.36 21.73 17.76
CA VAL A 129 16.53 22.04 19.19
C VAL A 129 17.88 21.54 19.67
N GLU A 130 18.45 22.25 20.65
CA GLU A 130 19.70 21.85 21.29
C GLU A 130 19.38 20.80 22.36
N VAL A 131 20.00 19.62 22.26
CA VAL A 131 19.82 18.48 23.16
C VAL A 131 21.19 18.06 23.69
N ASP A 132 21.19 17.46 24.87
CA ASP A 132 22.40 16.93 25.48
C ASP A 132 22.88 15.70 24.69
N ASP A 133 24.19 15.62 24.45
CA ASP A 133 24.83 14.46 23.83
C ASP A 133 25.31 13.50 24.93
N PRO A 134 24.62 12.36 25.15
CA PRO A 134 25.00 11.41 26.20
C PRO A 134 26.39 10.81 25.97
N GLU A 135 26.86 10.77 24.72
CA GLU A 135 28.19 10.25 24.37
C GLU A 135 29.30 11.24 24.76
N ALA A 136 29.03 12.54 24.65
CA ALA A 136 29.96 13.59 25.09
C ALA A 136 29.98 13.73 26.62
N GLU A 137 28.83 13.64 27.29
CA GLU A 137 28.77 13.58 28.76
C GLU A 137 29.56 12.39 29.32
N ALA A 138 29.49 11.23 28.67
CA ALA A 138 30.25 10.05 29.08
C ALA A 138 31.77 10.20 28.88
N ALA A 139 32.20 10.99 27.90
CA ALA A 139 33.61 11.25 27.63
C ALA A 139 34.20 12.31 28.58
N VAL A 140 33.49 13.42 28.79
CA VAL A 140 33.87 14.48 29.73
C VAL A 140 32.60 15.01 30.42
N PRO A 141 32.49 14.89 31.75
CA PRO A 141 31.33 15.38 32.50
C PRO A 141 31.07 16.87 32.27
N GLY A 142 29.84 17.22 31.89
CA GLY A 142 29.40 18.58 31.59
C GLY A 142 29.69 19.06 30.16
N SER A 143 30.35 18.26 29.32
CA SER A 143 30.67 18.63 27.93
C SER A 143 29.57 18.29 26.93
N GLY A 144 28.59 17.46 27.31
CA GLY A 144 27.52 17.04 26.42
C GLY A 144 26.30 17.95 26.45
N ARG A 145 26.19 18.85 27.44
CA ARG A 145 25.04 19.75 27.54
C ARG A 145 24.87 20.62 26.30
N GLY A 146 23.74 20.47 25.60
CA GLY A 146 23.45 21.17 24.34
C GLY A 146 24.47 20.96 23.22
N ALA A 147 25.20 19.85 23.20
CA ALA A 147 26.22 19.55 22.20
C ALA A 147 25.66 18.97 20.89
N LEU A 148 24.39 18.55 20.88
CA LEU A 148 23.70 18.00 19.71
C LEU A 148 22.57 18.94 19.26
N LEU A 149 22.48 19.20 17.95
CA LEU A 149 21.27 19.72 17.33
C LEU A 149 20.42 18.53 16.88
N ASN A 150 19.18 18.46 17.35
CA ASN A 150 18.23 17.42 16.98
C ASN A 150 16.95 18.05 16.45
N MET A 151 16.39 17.51 15.38
CA MET A 151 15.06 17.87 14.91
C MET A 151 14.06 16.78 15.36
N PRO A 152 13.30 17.00 16.45
CA PRO A 152 12.43 15.97 17.02
C PRO A 152 11.31 15.59 16.06
N VAL A 153 10.74 16.58 15.36
CA VAL A 153 9.67 16.40 14.37
C VAL A 153 10.14 16.97 13.04
N ALA A 154 10.23 16.12 12.02
CA ALA A 154 10.51 16.55 10.65
C ALA A 154 9.22 17.08 9.99
N TYR A 155 8.85 18.32 10.30
CA TYR A 155 7.68 18.96 9.70
C TYR A 155 8.03 19.44 8.27
N VAL A 156 7.65 18.65 7.27
CA VAL A 156 8.09 18.81 5.88
C VAL A 156 7.72 20.18 5.30
N MET A 157 6.52 20.70 5.59
CA MET A 157 6.12 22.03 5.11
C MET A 157 7.09 23.13 5.58
N ARG A 158 7.44 23.15 6.87
CA ARG A 158 8.40 24.12 7.42
C ARG A 158 9.78 24.00 6.78
N LEU A 159 10.25 22.77 6.53
CA LEU A 159 11.52 22.54 5.85
C LEU A 159 11.51 23.06 4.42
N THR A 160 10.41 22.83 3.69
CA THR A 160 10.25 23.38 2.34
C THR A 160 10.16 24.92 2.35
N ASP A 161 9.46 25.53 3.31
CA ASP A 161 9.43 26.99 3.48
C ASP A 161 10.82 27.55 3.77
N ALA A 162 11.56 26.92 4.71
CA ALA A 162 12.93 27.27 5.05
C ALA A 162 13.84 27.25 3.82
N HIS A 163 13.73 26.21 3.01
CA HIS A 163 14.48 26.08 1.77
C HIS A 163 14.14 27.20 0.78
N HIS A 164 12.85 27.45 0.49
CA HIS A 164 12.44 28.51 -0.44
C HIS A 164 12.86 29.91 0.00
N ILE A 165 12.65 30.20 1.28
CA ILE A 165 13.02 31.50 1.86
C ILE A 165 14.54 31.68 1.76
N LEU A 166 15.33 30.67 2.13
CA LEU A 166 16.78 30.73 1.99
C LEU A 166 17.20 30.87 0.53
N ALA A 167 16.56 30.16 -0.41
CA ALA A 167 16.83 30.26 -1.84
C ALA A 167 16.55 31.66 -2.38
N GLY A 168 15.38 32.24 -2.08
CA GLY A 168 15.03 33.58 -2.52
C GLY A 168 15.99 34.66 -2.01
N VAL A 169 16.45 34.52 -0.75
CA VAL A 169 17.45 35.44 -0.18
C VAL A 169 18.84 35.19 -0.76
N ALA A 170 19.26 33.93 -0.91
CA ALA A 170 20.55 33.55 -1.47
C ALA A 170 20.69 34.06 -2.92
N THR A 171 19.67 33.89 -3.75
CA THR A 171 19.66 34.40 -5.13
C THR A 171 19.77 35.92 -5.18
N LYS A 172 19.08 36.65 -4.28
CA LYS A 172 19.23 38.11 -4.17
C LYS A 172 20.65 38.54 -3.75
N ALA A 173 21.34 37.71 -2.96
CA ALA A 173 22.73 37.91 -2.57
C ALA A 173 23.74 37.40 -3.62
N GLY A 174 23.29 36.93 -4.79
CA GLY A 174 24.15 36.39 -5.85
C GLY A 174 24.73 35.01 -5.57
N LEU A 175 24.19 34.28 -4.60
CA LEU A 175 24.61 32.92 -4.25
C LEU A 175 23.79 31.88 -5.03
N GLN A 176 24.42 30.75 -5.33
CA GLN A 176 23.74 29.61 -5.94
C GLN A 176 22.80 28.94 -4.92
N ALA A 177 21.54 28.73 -5.29
CA ALA A 177 20.59 27.96 -4.51
C ALA A 177 20.25 26.66 -5.26
N PRO A 178 20.34 25.48 -4.62
CA PRO A 178 19.92 24.23 -5.24
C PRO A 178 18.39 24.20 -5.42
N PRO A 179 17.87 23.43 -6.40
CA PRO A 179 16.45 23.13 -6.45
C PRO A 179 16.08 22.23 -5.25
N LEU A 180 14.83 22.33 -4.80
CA LEU A 180 14.31 21.43 -3.77
C LEU A 180 14.49 19.97 -4.20
N PRO A 181 14.95 19.08 -3.31
CA PRO A 181 15.05 17.67 -3.62
C PRO A 181 13.65 17.06 -3.80
N ASP A 182 13.49 16.26 -4.85
CA ASP A 182 12.31 15.43 -5.03
C ASP A 182 12.24 14.42 -3.87
N VAL A 183 11.26 14.58 -2.99
CA VAL A 183 10.95 13.56 -1.99
C VAL A 183 10.57 12.29 -2.75
N GLN A 184 11.33 11.20 -2.58
CA GLN A 184 11.01 9.90 -3.17
C GLN A 184 9.56 9.53 -2.81
N GLY A 185 8.63 9.68 -3.77
CA GLY A 185 7.22 9.31 -3.61
C GLY A 185 6.22 10.43 -3.31
N SER A 186 6.62 11.71 -3.17
CA SER A 186 5.65 12.83 -3.07
C SER A 186 5.72 13.74 -4.29
N SER A 187 5.05 13.35 -5.36
CA SER A 187 4.61 14.28 -6.38
C SER A 187 3.66 15.29 -5.74
N GLY A 188 4.14 16.52 -5.51
CA GLY A 188 3.29 17.66 -5.19
C GLY A 188 2.95 17.84 -3.72
N ILE A 189 3.95 18.10 -2.88
CA ILE A 189 3.69 18.90 -1.67
C ILE A 189 3.37 20.31 -2.17
N PHE A 190 2.08 20.58 -2.35
CA PHE A 190 1.54 21.90 -2.61
C PHE A 190 2.00 22.82 -1.46
N ASN A 191 2.98 23.68 -1.73
CA ASN A 191 3.40 24.71 -0.79
C ASN A 191 2.64 26.00 -1.14
N PRO A 192 1.68 26.46 -0.29
CA PRO A 192 0.87 27.66 -0.53
C PRO A 192 1.70 28.93 -0.75
N SER A 193 2.94 28.94 -0.25
CA SER A 193 3.87 30.06 -0.32
C SER A 193 4.41 30.31 -1.74
N GLN A 194 4.49 29.27 -2.60
CA GLN A 194 4.95 29.43 -3.98
C GLN A 194 3.95 30.23 -4.84
N SER A 195 2.65 30.11 -4.57
CA SER A 195 1.62 30.81 -5.35
C SER A 195 1.57 32.32 -5.09
N SER A 196 2.13 32.80 -3.96
CA SER A 196 2.10 34.23 -3.61
C SER A 196 3.30 35.03 -4.14
N GLN A 197 4.42 34.40 -4.53
CA GLN A 197 5.62 35.14 -4.95
C GLN A 197 5.75 35.36 -6.46
N GLN A 198 4.89 34.75 -7.30
CA GLN A 198 4.92 34.97 -8.76
C GLN A 198 4.23 36.26 -9.22
N GLY A 199 3.65 37.05 -8.31
CA GLY A 199 3.05 38.33 -8.62
C GLY A 199 3.96 39.50 -8.25
N THR A 200 5.00 39.77 -9.05
CA THR A 200 5.63 41.10 -9.31
C THR A 200 7.11 40.92 -9.62
N GLY A 201 7.48 40.98 -10.90
CA GLY A 201 8.87 40.91 -11.33
C GLY A 201 8.99 41.16 -12.82
N THR A 202 8.82 42.41 -13.23
CA THR A 202 9.16 42.90 -14.57
C THR A 202 10.68 42.94 -14.75
N ALA A 203 11.24 42.12 -15.65
CA ALA A 203 12.54 42.37 -16.28
C ALA A 203 12.66 41.59 -17.62
N PRO A 204 13.48 42.07 -18.58
CA PRO A 204 13.11 42.08 -19.99
C PRO A 204 13.69 40.92 -20.82
N LEU A 205 12.97 40.64 -21.92
CA LEU A 205 13.37 39.73 -23.00
C LEU A 205 14.66 40.19 -23.69
N THR A 206 15.57 39.23 -23.91
CA THR A 206 16.41 39.19 -25.11
C THR A 206 16.48 37.76 -25.67
N SER A 207 15.85 37.59 -26.84
CA SER A 207 16.28 36.80 -28.00
C SER A 207 16.94 35.44 -27.77
N MET A 208 16.26 34.37 -28.19
CA MET A 208 16.68 33.56 -29.36
C MET A 208 15.62 32.50 -29.68
N THR A 209 15.14 32.58 -30.92
CA THR A 209 14.53 31.54 -31.77
C THR A 209 14.45 30.10 -31.21
N LYS A 210 13.24 29.65 -30.91
CA LYS A 210 12.80 28.26 -31.11
C LYS A 210 11.27 28.20 -31.12
N LYS A 211 10.74 27.31 -31.96
CA LYS A 211 9.32 26.95 -32.17
C LYS A 211 8.51 26.96 -30.86
N PRO A 212 7.18 27.19 -30.90
CA PRO A 212 6.34 27.10 -29.71
C PRO A 212 6.41 25.66 -29.18
N VAL A 213 7.31 25.45 -28.22
CA VAL A 213 7.41 24.24 -27.42
C VAL A 213 6.53 24.51 -26.22
N ASP A 214 5.40 23.80 -26.15
CA ASP A 214 4.62 23.65 -24.92
C ASP A 214 5.60 23.52 -23.75
N GLY A 215 5.62 24.50 -22.86
CA GLY A 215 6.50 24.53 -21.69
C GLY A 215 6.18 23.46 -20.64
N ARG A 216 5.45 22.40 -21.02
CA ARG A 216 5.17 21.24 -20.18
C ARG A 216 6.19 20.16 -20.50
N SER A 217 6.94 19.75 -19.49
CA SER A 217 7.88 18.63 -19.61
C SER A 217 7.15 17.37 -20.09
N GLU A 218 7.84 16.46 -20.77
CA GLU A 218 7.29 15.13 -21.11
C GLU A 218 6.72 14.43 -19.86
N ALA A 219 7.34 14.65 -18.70
CA ALA A 219 6.89 14.14 -17.41
C ALA A 219 5.56 14.77 -16.94
N ASP A 220 5.34 16.05 -17.18
CA ASP A 220 4.10 16.73 -16.80
C ASP A 220 2.91 16.24 -17.63
N ARG A 221 3.14 16.03 -18.93
CA ARG A 221 2.14 15.43 -19.83
C ARG A 221 1.77 14.01 -19.40
N LEU A 222 2.77 13.19 -19.05
CA LEU A 222 2.55 11.83 -18.54
C LEU A 222 1.73 11.83 -17.24
N ARG A 223 2.01 12.75 -16.30
CA ARG A 223 1.26 12.86 -15.05
C ARG A 223 -0.18 13.32 -15.27
N GLU A 224 -0.41 14.28 -16.17
CA GLU A 224 -1.76 14.71 -16.56
C GLU A 224 -2.55 13.56 -17.21
N GLU A 225 -1.90 12.77 -18.07
CA GLU A 225 -2.51 11.58 -18.68
C GLU A 225 -2.87 10.51 -17.65
N VAL A 226 -1.96 10.20 -16.70
CA VAL A 226 -2.23 9.28 -15.58
C VAL A 226 -3.44 9.76 -14.78
N ARG A 227 -3.46 11.04 -14.37
CA ARG A 227 -4.56 11.61 -13.58
C ARG A 227 -5.89 11.59 -14.34
N LYS A 228 -5.86 11.84 -15.65
CA LYS A 228 -7.06 11.78 -16.51
C LYS A 228 -7.58 10.35 -16.61
N LYS A 229 -6.70 9.36 -16.78
CA LYS A 229 -7.05 7.93 -16.84
C LYS A 229 -7.57 7.39 -15.52
N GLU A 230 -6.95 7.77 -14.39
CA GLU A 230 -7.43 7.40 -13.05
C GLU A 230 -8.84 7.95 -12.80
N ARG A 231 -9.08 9.22 -13.13
CA ARG A 231 -10.42 9.82 -13.02
C ARG A 231 -11.45 9.11 -13.90
N GLN A 232 -11.10 8.77 -15.14
CA GLN A 232 -11.99 8.03 -16.04
C GLN A 232 -12.32 6.64 -15.50
N GLN A 233 -11.35 5.93 -14.91
CA GLN A 233 -11.61 4.64 -14.28
C GLN A 233 -12.47 4.76 -13.03
N GLU A 234 -12.27 5.80 -12.22
CA GLU A 234 -13.08 6.07 -11.04
C GLU A 234 -14.53 6.41 -11.44
N GLU A 235 -14.72 7.30 -12.41
CA GLU A 235 -16.03 7.63 -12.97
C GLU A 235 -16.74 6.39 -13.55
N GLN A 236 -16.01 5.51 -14.25
CA GLN A 236 -16.54 4.24 -14.76
C GLN A 236 -16.85 3.23 -13.66
N ALA A 237 -16.07 3.20 -12.58
CA ALA A 237 -16.31 2.32 -11.44
C ALA A 237 -17.58 2.69 -10.64
N PHE A 238 -17.99 3.96 -10.70
CA PHE A 238 -19.20 4.49 -10.05
C PHE A 238 -20.38 4.77 -11.01
N ALA A 239 -20.22 4.54 -12.32
CA ALA A 239 -21.26 4.68 -13.33
C ALA A 239 -22.44 3.70 -13.12
N GLU A 240 -23.58 3.97 -13.78
CA GLU A 240 -24.94 3.37 -13.70
C GLU A 240 -25.18 2.07 -12.90
N PRO A 241 -26.33 1.95 -12.17
CA PRO A 241 -26.56 0.84 -11.22
C PRO A 241 -26.63 -0.49 -11.95
N VAL A 242 -25.72 -1.38 -11.59
CA VAL A 242 -25.64 -2.72 -12.16
C VAL A 242 -26.70 -3.58 -11.50
N PRO A 243 -27.55 -4.28 -12.26
CA PRO A 243 -28.47 -5.26 -11.69
C PRO A 243 -27.70 -6.46 -11.14
N LEU A 244 -27.97 -6.85 -9.89
CA LEU A 244 -27.27 -7.93 -9.17
C LEU A 244 -27.28 -9.29 -9.88
N ARG A 245 -28.35 -9.61 -10.61
CA ARG A 245 -28.54 -10.87 -11.36
C ARG A 245 -28.04 -12.12 -10.59
N PRO A 246 -28.64 -12.43 -9.43
CA PRO A 246 -28.19 -13.55 -8.61
C PRO A 246 -28.49 -14.89 -9.29
N ALA A 247 -27.52 -15.80 -9.28
CA ALA A 247 -27.65 -17.15 -9.80
C ALA A 247 -27.00 -18.16 -8.85
N ALA A 248 -27.59 -19.34 -8.69
CA ALA A 248 -27.05 -20.40 -7.86
C ALA A 248 -26.75 -21.67 -8.65
N PHE A 249 -25.60 -22.29 -8.40
CA PHE A 249 -25.21 -23.56 -9.01
C PHE A 249 -24.25 -24.34 -8.10
N TRP A 250 -24.12 -25.65 -8.32
CA TRP A 250 -23.11 -26.46 -7.64
C TRP A 250 -21.71 -26.12 -8.15
N LEU A 251 -20.72 -26.05 -7.26
CA LEU A 251 -19.33 -25.76 -7.62
C LEU A 251 -18.81 -26.67 -8.75
N SER A 252 -19.25 -27.93 -8.79
CA SER A 252 -18.92 -28.91 -9.84
C SER A 252 -19.65 -28.68 -11.17
N ALA A 253 -20.81 -28.02 -11.15
CA ALA A 253 -21.61 -27.71 -12.34
C ALA A 253 -21.33 -26.30 -12.89
N GLY A 254 -20.52 -25.50 -12.18
CA GLY A 254 -20.21 -24.11 -12.54
C GLY A 254 -19.36 -24.00 -13.80
N ARG A 255 -19.69 -23.04 -14.68
CA ARG A 255 -18.81 -22.62 -15.78
C ARG A 255 -17.52 -22.00 -15.22
N ARG A 256 -16.43 -22.03 -15.99
CA ARG A 256 -15.18 -21.34 -15.62
C ARG A 256 -15.41 -19.83 -15.49
N LEU A 257 -14.87 -19.23 -14.43
CA LEU A 257 -15.06 -17.80 -14.15
C LEU A 257 -14.43 -16.93 -15.25
N GLU A 258 -13.32 -17.40 -15.82
CA GLU A 258 -12.58 -16.73 -16.88
C GLU A 258 -13.40 -16.58 -18.17
N ASP A 259 -14.24 -17.58 -18.47
CA ASP A 259 -15.08 -17.57 -19.67
C ASP A 259 -16.21 -16.53 -19.53
N LEU A 260 -16.82 -16.42 -18.35
CA LEU A 260 -17.86 -15.42 -18.06
C LEU A 260 -17.30 -13.99 -18.04
N VAL A 261 -16.11 -13.80 -17.45
CA VAL A 261 -15.40 -12.52 -17.48
C VAL A 261 -15.10 -12.11 -18.91
N ARG A 262 -14.72 -13.06 -19.78
CA ARG A 262 -14.43 -12.79 -21.19
C ARG A 262 -15.68 -12.41 -21.98
N GLU A 263 -16.78 -13.12 -21.79
CA GLU A 263 -18.07 -12.83 -22.45
C GLU A 263 -18.58 -11.45 -22.04
N MET A 264 -18.58 -11.15 -20.74
CA MET A 264 -18.95 -9.84 -20.23
C MET A 264 -18.05 -8.72 -20.77
N ALA A 265 -16.74 -8.96 -20.88
CA ALA A 265 -15.82 -8.00 -21.47
C ALA A 265 -16.09 -7.78 -22.97
N GLN A 266 -16.64 -8.76 -23.68
CA GLN A 266 -17.05 -8.64 -25.08
C GLN A 266 -18.36 -7.89 -25.24
N ASP A 267 -19.31 -8.09 -24.31
CA ASP A 267 -20.61 -7.41 -24.30
C ASP A 267 -20.51 -5.91 -23.99
N VAL A 268 -19.51 -5.52 -23.19
CA VAL A 268 -19.28 -4.13 -22.76
C VAL A 268 -18.32 -3.38 -23.71
N ALA A 269 -17.51 -4.08 -24.50
CA ALA A 269 -16.52 -3.46 -25.38
C ALA A 269 -17.12 -3.02 -26.73
N SER A 270 -16.87 -1.77 -27.11
CA SER A 270 -17.25 -1.27 -28.44
C SER A 270 -16.37 -1.86 -29.56
N PRO A 271 -16.84 -1.86 -30.82
CA PRO A 271 -16.07 -2.37 -31.97
C PRO A 271 -14.74 -1.61 -32.20
N GLU A 272 -14.70 -0.32 -31.89
CA GLU A 272 -13.50 0.53 -32.00
C GLU A 272 -12.46 0.18 -30.94
N GLU A 273 -12.90 -0.13 -29.72
CA GLU A 273 -12.01 -0.56 -28.62
C GLU A 273 -11.38 -1.93 -28.92
N ASN A 274 -12.13 -2.86 -29.54
CA ASN A 274 -11.61 -4.15 -29.97
C ASN A 274 -10.53 -4.03 -31.07
N ALA A 275 -10.63 -3.01 -31.95
CA ALA A 275 -9.62 -2.74 -32.96
C ALA A 275 -8.35 -2.12 -32.36
N ALA A 276 -8.50 -1.19 -31.41
CA ALA A 276 -7.39 -0.61 -30.67
C ALA A 276 -6.63 -1.66 -29.84
N ASP A 277 -7.33 -2.64 -29.30
CA ASP A 277 -6.76 -3.73 -28.50
C ASP A 277 -5.89 -4.69 -29.34
N ARG A 278 -6.32 -4.98 -30.57
CA ARG A 278 -5.49 -5.71 -31.56
C ARG A 278 -4.23 -4.93 -31.93
N ALA A 279 -4.35 -3.61 -32.11
CA ALA A 279 -3.21 -2.75 -32.41
C ALA A 279 -2.21 -2.70 -31.23
N LEU A 280 -2.71 -2.63 -29.99
CA LEU A 280 -1.89 -2.62 -28.78
C LEU A 280 -1.16 -3.95 -28.56
N MET A 281 -1.84 -5.10 -28.73
CA MET A 281 -1.20 -6.42 -28.66
C MET A 281 -0.12 -6.57 -29.73
N GLN A 282 -0.34 -6.06 -30.94
CA GLN A 282 0.64 -6.10 -32.01
C GLN A 282 1.85 -5.19 -31.72
N GLN A 283 1.63 -4.02 -31.11
CA GLN A 283 2.69 -3.13 -30.65
C GLN A 283 3.52 -3.75 -29.53
N GLN A 284 2.90 -4.45 -28.58
CA GLN A 284 3.60 -5.18 -27.53
C GLN A 284 4.40 -6.36 -28.10
N ALA A 285 3.84 -7.14 -29.03
CA ALA A 285 4.58 -8.21 -29.70
C ALA A 285 5.82 -7.68 -30.43
N ASN A 286 5.72 -6.47 -31.02
CA ASN A 286 6.85 -5.81 -31.67
C ASN A 286 7.88 -5.25 -30.67
N ALA A 287 7.42 -4.69 -29.53
CA ALA A 287 8.30 -4.20 -28.47
C ALA A 287 9.05 -5.33 -27.75
N SER A 288 8.39 -6.47 -27.50
CA SER A 288 9.00 -7.68 -26.95
C SER A 288 10.07 -8.24 -27.87
N LYS A 289 9.83 -8.24 -29.19
CA LYS A 289 10.84 -8.63 -30.19
C LYS A 289 12.05 -7.69 -30.16
N ALA A 290 11.83 -6.39 -30.01
CA ALA A 290 12.92 -5.40 -29.90
C ALA A 290 13.72 -5.50 -28.59
N ALA A 291 13.07 -5.88 -27.48
CA ALA A 291 13.73 -6.09 -26.18
C ALA A 291 14.64 -7.33 -26.18
N VAL A 292 14.23 -8.40 -26.86
CA VAL A 292 15.04 -9.63 -27.04
C VAL A 292 16.27 -9.39 -27.93
N SER A 293 16.25 -8.37 -28.80
CA SER A 293 17.38 -7.98 -29.66
C SER A 293 18.48 -7.14 -28.96
N GLY A 294 18.51 -7.09 -27.62
CA GLY A 294 19.70 -6.65 -26.87
C GLY A 294 19.78 -5.15 -26.52
N ALA A 295 18.69 -4.39 -26.61
CA ALA A 295 18.64 -2.98 -26.16
C ALA A 295 18.00 -2.85 -24.76
N GLY A 296 18.47 -3.64 -23.78
CA GLY A 296 17.72 -3.91 -22.54
C GLY A 296 18.37 -3.39 -21.26
N ASN A 297 18.65 -2.09 -21.16
CA ASN A 297 18.75 -1.38 -19.88
C ASN A 297 18.22 0.04 -20.07
N ARG A 298 16.91 0.15 -20.36
CA ARG A 298 16.20 1.43 -20.29
C ARG A 298 15.57 1.56 -18.92
N PHE A 299 15.95 2.62 -18.21
CA PHE A 299 15.31 3.03 -16.96
C PHE A 299 13.83 3.33 -17.25
N GLU A 300 12.93 2.46 -16.81
CA GLU A 300 11.49 2.68 -16.96
C GLU A 300 11.04 3.71 -15.91
N ASN A 301 10.54 4.85 -16.38
CA ASN A 301 9.98 5.87 -15.50
C ASN A 301 8.76 5.29 -14.76
N ALA A 302 8.69 5.45 -13.44
CA ALA A 302 7.60 4.94 -12.59
C ALA A 302 6.22 5.38 -13.10
N ASP A 303 6.12 6.60 -13.66
CA ASP A 303 4.89 7.11 -14.25
C ASP A 303 4.47 6.34 -15.52
N LYS A 304 5.44 5.90 -16.34
CA LYS A 304 5.18 5.02 -17.50
C LYS A 304 4.78 3.62 -17.05
N ALA A 305 5.39 3.08 -15.99
CA ALA A 305 5.00 1.80 -15.41
C ALA A 305 3.59 1.85 -14.80
N ARG A 306 3.23 2.95 -14.13
CA ARG A 306 1.90 3.19 -13.55
C ARG A 306 0.84 3.37 -14.64
N LEU A 307 1.12 4.15 -15.69
CA LEU A 307 0.24 4.27 -16.86
C LEU A 307 0.06 2.93 -17.57
N ALA A 308 1.13 2.13 -17.70
CA ALA A 308 1.06 0.79 -18.25
C ALA A 308 0.31 -0.19 -17.34
N GLY A 309 0.30 0.03 -16.02
CA GLY A 309 -0.52 -0.71 -15.06
C GLY A 309 -2.00 -0.37 -15.21
N LEU A 310 -2.34 0.92 -15.20
CA LEU A 310 -3.70 1.42 -15.41
C LEU A 310 -4.27 1.05 -16.79
N SER A 311 -3.41 0.98 -17.81
CA SER A 311 -3.80 0.54 -19.16
C SER A 311 -3.93 -0.99 -19.27
N ARG A 312 -3.20 -1.75 -18.43
CA ARG A 312 -3.30 -3.22 -18.35
C ARG A 312 -4.53 -3.66 -17.58
N THR A 313 -4.84 -2.96 -16.49
CA THR A 313 -6.10 -3.12 -15.77
C THR A 313 -7.19 -2.46 -16.60
N ARG A 314 -7.73 -3.19 -17.57
CA ARG A 314 -8.95 -2.77 -18.26
C ARG A 314 -9.95 -2.35 -17.18
N GLY A 315 -10.48 -1.14 -17.28
CA GLY A 315 -11.45 -0.60 -16.34
C GLY A 315 -12.75 -1.38 -16.48
N HIS A 316 -12.78 -2.60 -15.95
CA HIS A 316 -14.00 -3.38 -15.88
C HIS A 316 -14.85 -2.70 -14.81
N GLY A 317 -15.76 -1.81 -15.23
CA GLY A 317 -16.72 -1.18 -14.32
C GLY A 317 -17.61 -2.22 -13.62
N LEU A 318 -17.69 -3.43 -14.18
CA LEU A 318 -18.45 -4.57 -13.70
C LEU A 318 -17.54 -5.67 -13.12
N CYS A 319 -17.99 -6.30 -12.05
CA CYS A 319 -17.33 -7.35 -11.29
C CYS A 319 -18.29 -8.53 -11.08
N ILE A 320 -17.88 -9.76 -11.42
CA ILE A 320 -18.61 -10.98 -11.02
C ILE A 320 -18.01 -11.53 -9.73
N LEU A 321 -18.83 -11.62 -8.68
CA LEU A 321 -18.46 -12.31 -7.45
C LEU A 321 -19.13 -13.67 -7.38
N ARG A 322 -18.35 -14.69 -7.00
CA ARG A 322 -18.82 -16.04 -6.68
C ARG A 322 -18.56 -16.33 -5.21
N VAL A 323 -19.61 -16.48 -4.43
CA VAL A 323 -19.52 -16.85 -3.01
C VAL A 323 -19.76 -18.35 -2.90
N VAL A 324 -18.72 -19.08 -2.51
CA VAL A 324 -18.75 -20.53 -2.29
C VAL A 324 -19.19 -20.80 -0.86
N CYS A 325 -20.29 -21.53 -0.71
CA CYS A 325 -20.83 -21.96 0.57
C CYS A 325 -20.16 -23.26 1.06
N PRO A 326 -20.27 -23.59 2.36
CA PRO A 326 -19.68 -24.81 2.92
C PRO A 326 -20.19 -26.12 2.28
N ASP A 327 -21.44 -26.14 1.82
CA ASP A 327 -22.07 -27.26 1.11
C ASP A 327 -21.70 -27.34 -0.39
N LYS A 328 -20.73 -26.54 -0.84
CA LYS A 328 -20.30 -26.41 -2.24
C LYS A 328 -21.35 -25.81 -3.18
N SER A 329 -22.45 -25.26 -2.66
CA SER A 329 -23.29 -24.37 -3.44
C SER A 329 -22.55 -23.05 -3.69
N VAL A 330 -22.76 -22.45 -4.86
CA VAL A 330 -22.12 -21.21 -5.27
C VAL A 330 -23.19 -20.18 -5.60
N LEU A 331 -23.10 -19.03 -4.95
CA LEU A 331 -23.89 -17.84 -5.27
C LEU A 331 -23.07 -16.93 -6.18
N GLN A 332 -23.55 -16.69 -7.40
CA GLN A 332 -22.98 -15.74 -8.33
C GLN A 332 -23.82 -14.47 -8.36
N ALA A 333 -23.18 -13.31 -8.24
CA ALA A 333 -23.82 -12.01 -8.36
C ALA A 333 -22.89 -10.99 -9.03
N HIS A 334 -23.48 -9.95 -9.61
CA HIS A 334 -22.80 -8.88 -10.32
C HIS A 334 -22.77 -7.61 -9.47
N PHE A 335 -21.61 -6.97 -9.41
CA PHE A 335 -21.34 -5.76 -8.66
C PHE A 335 -20.56 -4.79 -9.52
N ARG A 336 -20.50 -3.53 -9.12
CA ARG A 336 -19.58 -2.59 -9.74
C ARG A 336 -18.19 -2.70 -9.12
N ALA A 337 -17.17 -2.36 -9.89
CA ALA A 337 -15.80 -2.28 -9.39
C ALA A 337 -15.63 -1.30 -8.22
N GLY A 338 -16.43 -0.22 -8.20
CA GLY A 338 -16.43 0.79 -7.14
C GLY A 338 -17.25 0.42 -5.90
N ASP A 339 -18.02 -0.69 -5.95
CA ASP A 339 -18.84 -1.09 -4.81
C ASP A 339 -17.96 -1.46 -3.62
N ARG A 340 -18.39 -1.03 -2.43
CA ARG A 340 -17.69 -1.28 -1.17
C ARG A 340 -18.08 -2.62 -0.57
N GLY A 341 -17.19 -3.20 0.23
CA GLY A 341 -17.47 -4.45 0.94
C GLY A 341 -18.73 -4.40 1.80
N GLU A 342 -19.03 -3.25 2.43
CA GLU A 342 -20.28 -3.05 3.20
C GLU A 342 -21.53 -3.25 2.33
N TYR A 343 -21.55 -2.64 1.14
CA TYR A 343 -22.65 -2.76 0.19
C TYR A 343 -22.77 -4.18 -0.36
N VAL A 344 -21.64 -4.83 -0.67
CA VAL A 344 -21.61 -6.22 -1.14
C VAL A 344 -22.24 -7.16 -0.11
N VAL A 345 -21.86 -7.02 1.17
CA VAL A 345 -22.42 -7.82 2.26
C VAL A 345 -23.91 -7.53 2.45
N GLU A 346 -24.33 -6.27 2.37
CA GLU A 346 -25.74 -5.86 2.45
C GLU A 346 -26.58 -6.49 1.34
N GLN A 347 -26.10 -6.48 0.08
CA GLN A 347 -26.82 -7.06 -1.05
C GLN A 347 -26.82 -8.59 -1.06
N LEU A 348 -25.76 -9.23 -0.56
CA LEU A 348 -25.70 -10.69 -0.43
C LEU A 348 -26.58 -11.21 0.70
N GLY A 349 -26.78 -10.42 1.76
CA GLY A 349 -27.58 -10.82 2.92
C GLY A 349 -28.94 -11.41 2.57
N PRO A 350 -29.82 -10.70 1.82
CA PRO A 350 -31.12 -11.21 1.39
C PRO A 350 -31.09 -12.50 0.56
N LEU A 351 -29.95 -12.83 -0.06
CA LEU A 351 -29.77 -14.02 -0.90
C LEU A 351 -29.38 -15.27 -0.07
N LEU A 352 -29.03 -15.07 1.21
CA LEU A 352 -28.72 -16.13 2.15
C LEU A 352 -29.97 -16.55 2.95
N ALA A 353 -29.98 -17.80 3.40
CA ALA A 353 -31.08 -18.33 4.19
C ALA A 353 -31.23 -17.59 5.54
N PRO A 354 -32.46 -17.47 6.10
CA PRO A 354 -32.70 -16.71 7.33
C PRO A 354 -31.81 -17.09 8.52
N HIS A 355 -31.57 -18.39 8.73
CA HIS A 355 -30.74 -18.90 9.82
C HIS A 355 -29.24 -18.63 9.62
N VAL A 356 -28.78 -18.51 8.38
CA VAL A 356 -27.41 -18.12 8.04
C VAL A 356 -27.18 -16.64 8.35
N ARG A 357 -28.17 -15.79 8.04
CA ARG A 357 -28.10 -14.35 8.33
C ARG A 357 -27.96 -14.05 9.83
N SER A 358 -28.64 -14.83 10.67
CA SER A 358 -28.59 -14.68 12.13
C SER A 358 -27.30 -15.19 12.77
N ALA A 359 -26.50 -16.02 12.07
CA ALA A 359 -25.33 -16.69 12.61
C ALA A 359 -24.04 -15.84 12.62
N GLY A 360 -24.08 -14.59 12.12
CA GLY A 360 -22.90 -13.74 11.99
C GLY A 360 -21.91 -14.28 10.95
N TRP A 361 -22.08 -13.85 9.69
CA TRP A 361 -21.35 -14.37 8.54
C TRP A 361 -20.45 -13.30 7.91
N TYR A 362 -19.40 -13.75 7.21
CA TYR A 362 -18.49 -12.90 6.46
C TYR A 362 -18.02 -13.59 5.18
N VAL A 363 -17.42 -12.82 4.26
CA VAL A 363 -16.81 -13.35 3.03
C VAL A 363 -15.30 -13.14 3.03
N TYR A 364 -14.56 -14.13 2.55
CA TYR A 364 -13.10 -14.10 2.52
C TYR A 364 -12.52 -14.76 1.27
N GLN A 365 -11.31 -14.34 0.90
CA GLN A 365 -10.50 -14.96 -0.15
C GLN A 365 -9.40 -15.81 0.49
N THR A 366 -8.97 -16.88 -0.20
CA THR A 366 -7.81 -17.70 0.21
C THR A 366 -7.19 -18.37 -1.03
N PRO A 367 -5.84 -18.55 -1.09
CA PRO A 367 -4.80 -18.09 -0.15
C PRO A 367 -4.09 -16.80 -0.61
N PRO A 368 -3.65 -15.89 0.30
CA PRO A 368 -3.77 -15.93 1.77
C PRO A 368 -5.19 -15.60 2.25
N LEU A 369 -5.52 -15.98 3.50
CA LEU A 369 -6.82 -15.67 4.09
C LEU A 369 -6.98 -14.16 4.25
N ARG A 370 -7.88 -13.57 3.47
CA ARG A 370 -8.18 -12.14 3.49
C ARG A 370 -9.68 -11.92 3.53
N ARG A 371 -10.18 -11.33 4.61
CA ARG A 371 -11.59 -10.93 4.72
C ARG A 371 -11.84 -9.66 3.89
N LEU A 372 -13.01 -9.55 3.28
CA LEU A 372 -13.40 -8.33 2.57
C LEU A 372 -13.64 -7.21 3.58
N GLY A 373 -12.89 -6.11 3.48
CA GLY A 373 -13.03 -4.96 4.37
C GLY A 373 -14.29 -4.13 4.05
N PRO A 374 -14.97 -3.55 5.04
CA PRO A 374 -16.24 -2.84 4.83
C PRO A 374 -16.08 -1.56 3.97
N LYS A 375 -14.96 -0.83 4.17
CA LYS A 375 -14.67 0.42 3.46
C LYS A 375 -13.87 0.23 2.17
N GLU A 376 -13.42 -1.00 1.89
CA GLU A 376 -12.61 -1.31 0.72
C GLU A 376 -13.49 -1.56 -0.51
N THR A 377 -13.10 -1.01 -1.67
CA THR A 377 -13.81 -1.27 -2.93
C THR A 377 -13.38 -2.59 -3.55
N LEU A 378 -14.22 -3.21 -4.38
CA LEU A 378 -13.86 -4.45 -5.08
C LEU A 378 -12.61 -4.30 -5.96
N ALA A 379 -12.44 -3.13 -6.59
CA ALA A 379 -11.23 -2.80 -7.35
C ALA A 379 -9.98 -2.72 -6.45
N ALA A 380 -10.07 -2.03 -5.31
CA ALA A 380 -8.95 -1.90 -4.36
C ALA A 380 -8.58 -3.25 -3.73
N ALA A 381 -9.57 -4.11 -3.49
CA ALA A 381 -9.36 -5.47 -3.00
C ALA A 381 -8.75 -6.42 -4.03
N GLY A 382 -8.65 -6.01 -5.31
CA GLY A 382 -8.16 -6.86 -6.40
C GLY A 382 -9.15 -7.94 -6.83
N LEU A 383 -10.45 -7.73 -6.57
CA LEU A 383 -11.52 -8.69 -6.88
C LEU A 383 -12.14 -8.49 -8.27
N THR A 384 -11.72 -7.44 -8.99
CA THR A 384 -12.13 -7.14 -10.36
C THR A 384 -11.17 -7.77 -11.37
N PRO A 385 -11.65 -8.32 -12.50
CA PRO A 385 -13.03 -8.30 -13.02
C PRO A 385 -13.95 -9.41 -12.50
N GLY A 386 -13.42 -10.36 -11.75
CA GLY A 386 -14.23 -11.34 -11.06
C GLY A 386 -13.40 -12.15 -10.07
N ALA A 387 -14.05 -12.57 -8.99
CA ALA A 387 -13.39 -13.28 -7.90
C ALA A 387 -14.27 -14.35 -7.27
N SER A 388 -13.61 -15.39 -6.76
CA SER A 388 -14.22 -16.41 -5.91
C SER A 388 -13.91 -16.10 -4.45
N LEU A 389 -14.97 -15.89 -3.68
CA LEU A 389 -14.96 -15.69 -2.23
C LEU A 389 -15.58 -16.90 -1.56
N TYR A 390 -15.29 -17.10 -0.29
CA TYR A 390 -15.82 -18.17 0.54
C TYR A 390 -16.65 -17.59 1.67
N LEU A 391 -17.75 -18.27 2.01
CA LEU A 391 -18.60 -17.92 3.14
C LEU A 391 -18.03 -18.47 4.45
N GLY A 392 -17.80 -17.59 5.42
CA GLY A 392 -17.32 -17.90 6.76
C GLY A 392 -18.28 -17.42 7.86
N PHE A 393 -18.06 -17.90 9.09
CA PHE A 393 -18.90 -17.62 10.25
C PHE A 393 -18.01 -17.29 11.45
N ASP A 394 -18.41 -16.31 12.27
CA ASP A 394 -17.67 -15.92 13.48
C ASP A 394 -18.02 -16.81 14.70
N GLY A 395 -19.04 -17.68 14.59
CA GLY A 395 -19.50 -18.59 15.65
C GLY A 395 -19.83 -20.01 15.15
N GLU A 396 -20.84 -20.64 15.75
CA GLU A 396 -21.30 -21.97 15.31
C GLU A 396 -21.75 -21.94 13.85
N ARG A 397 -21.22 -22.89 13.06
CA ARG A 397 -21.56 -23.00 11.65
C ARG A 397 -23.00 -23.50 11.50
N PRO A 398 -23.90 -22.73 10.86
CA PRO A 398 -25.25 -23.21 10.59
C PRO A 398 -25.22 -24.39 9.60
N GLY A 399 -26.21 -25.28 9.72
CA GLY A 399 -26.41 -26.35 8.75
C GLY A 399 -26.97 -25.85 7.40
N PRO A 400 -26.83 -26.64 6.32
CA PRO A 400 -27.48 -26.35 5.04
C PRO A 400 -29.02 -26.36 5.18
N PRO A 401 -29.76 -25.68 4.30
CA PRO A 401 -29.29 -24.95 3.10
C PRO A 401 -28.73 -23.56 3.43
N PHE A 402 -27.73 -23.11 2.69
CA PHE A 402 -27.11 -21.79 2.94
C PHE A 402 -27.74 -20.63 2.16
N LEU A 403 -28.41 -20.95 1.04
CA LEU A 403 -29.03 -19.99 0.13
C LEU A 403 -30.55 -19.88 0.41
N GLU A 404 -31.12 -18.73 0.05
CA GLU A 404 -32.57 -18.48 0.10
C GLU A 404 -33.34 -19.45 -0.82
N ALA A 405 -34.61 -19.73 -0.51
CA ALA A 405 -35.40 -20.77 -1.17
C ALA A 405 -35.54 -20.59 -2.69
N GLY A 406 -35.66 -19.35 -3.17
CA GLY A 406 -35.74 -19.05 -4.61
C GLY A 406 -34.44 -19.36 -5.37
N LEU A 407 -33.29 -19.21 -4.70
CA LEU A 407 -31.98 -19.57 -5.26
C LEU A 407 -31.70 -21.06 -5.12
N LEU A 408 -32.13 -21.67 -4.01
CA LEU A 408 -32.04 -23.12 -3.80
C LEU A 408 -32.78 -23.89 -4.90
N ALA A 409 -33.91 -23.38 -5.39
CA ALA A 409 -34.64 -23.97 -6.51
C ALA A 409 -33.87 -23.98 -7.84
N GLN A 410 -32.87 -23.11 -8.00
CA GLN A 410 -31.98 -23.10 -9.17
C GLN A 410 -30.87 -24.14 -9.07
N LEU A 411 -30.57 -24.62 -7.85
CA LEU A 411 -29.65 -25.72 -7.65
C LEU A 411 -30.29 -26.99 -8.24
N GLY A 412 -29.62 -27.57 -9.25
CA GLY A 412 -29.98 -28.88 -9.77
C GLY A 412 -29.78 -30.00 -8.73
N PRO A 413 -29.86 -31.27 -9.12
CA PRO A 413 -29.61 -32.38 -8.18
C PRO A 413 -28.22 -32.25 -7.56
N ALA A 414 -28.13 -32.50 -6.25
CA ALA A 414 -26.87 -32.45 -5.52
C ALA A 414 -25.87 -33.45 -6.16
N PRO A 415 -24.60 -33.05 -6.39
CA PRO A 415 -23.60 -33.96 -6.93
C PRO A 415 -23.41 -35.11 -5.94
N GLN A 416 -23.50 -36.36 -6.42
CA GLN A 416 -23.08 -37.50 -5.61
C GLN A 416 -21.56 -37.44 -5.44
N GLU A 417 -21.09 -37.26 -4.21
CA GLU A 417 -19.67 -37.43 -3.90
C GLU A 417 -19.31 -38.91 -4.09
N ASP A 418 -18.61 -39.22 -5.18
CA ASP A 418 -18.00 -40.53 -5.41
C ASP A 418 -16.92 -40.73 -4.32
N GLN A 419 -17.30 -41.32 -3.19
CA GLN A 419 -16.38 -41.75 -2.14
C GLN A 419 -15.52 -42.93 -2.66
N ARG A 420 -14.58 -42.67 -3.57
CA ARG A 420 -13.46 -43.58 -3.80
C ARG A 420 -12.46 -43.36 -2.68
N GLY A 421 -12.74 -44.00 -1.55
CA GLY A 421 -11.78 -44.15 -0.46
C GLY A 421 -10.51 -44.80 -1.01
N VAL A 422 -9.41 -44.06 -0.99
CA VAL A 422 -8.08 -44.61 -1.19
C VAL A 422 -7.77 -45.46 0.05
N THR A 423 -7.94 -46.77 -0.05
CA THR A 423 -7.39 -47.72 0.93
C THR A 423 -5.87 -47.61 0.89
N VAL A 424 -5.28 -46.88 1.84
CA VAL A 424 -3.85 -46.93 2.12
C VAL A 424 -3.58 -48.30 2.74
N LYS A 425 -2.99 -49.21 1.97
CA LYS A 425 -2.36 -50.41 2.53
C LYS A 425 -1.16 -49.95 3.37
N VAL A 426 -1.30 -50.05 4.69
CA VAL A 426 -0.18 -50.01 5.62
C VAL A 426 0.67 -51.23 5.31
N ALA A 427 1.88 -51.00 4.81
CA ALA A 427 2.89 -52.04 4.63
C ALA A 427 3.76 -52.06 5.88
N ASP A 428 3.39 -52.89 6.86
CA ASP A 428 4.32 -53.33 7.89
C ASP A 428 5.21 -54.42 7.31
N GLY A 429 6.52 -54.18 7.37
CA GLY A 429 7.53 -55.16 7.05
C GLY A 429 7.90 -55.97 8.28
N GLU A 430 7.77 -57.29 8.20
CA GLU A 430 8.57 -58.21 9.02
C GLU A 430 8.97 -59.42 8.17
N ALA A 431 10.28 -59.63 8.08
CA ALA A 431 10.92 -60.79 7.47
C ALA A 431 11.33 -61.76 8.58
N GLY A 432 10.95 -63.04 8.48
CA GLY A 432 11.43 -64.06 9.41
C GLY A 432 10.82 -65.47 9.22
N LYS A 433 11.41 -66.24 8.30
CA LYS A 433 11.48 -67.72 8.20
C LYS A 433 10.71 -68.61 9.20
N ALA A 434 10.00 -69.62 8.69
CA ALA A 434 10.31 -71.04 8.95
C ALA A 434 9.56 -71.99 7.98
N ASP A 435 10.23 -73.08 7.67
CA ASP A 435 9.97 -74.17 6.72
C ASP A 435 9.22 -75.33 7.39
N ALA A 436 8.36 -76.06 6.66
CA ALA A 436 8.24 -77.53 6.72
C ALA A 436 7.00 -78.08 5.98
N SER A 437 7.30 -78.98 5.04
CA SER A 437 6.59 -80.25 4.78
C SER A 437 5.25 -80.27 3.99
N LYS A 438 5.39 -80.67 2.72
CA LYS A 438 4.47 -81.54 1.95
C LYS A 438 4.32 -82.92 2.64
N PRO A 439 3.32 -83.80 2.32
CA PRO A 439 3.11 -84.37 0.97
C PRO A 439 1.62 -84.77 0.66
N PRO A 440 1.29 -85.71 -0.25
CA PRO A 440 1.14 -85.49 -1.70
C PRO A 440 -0.22 -85.95 -2.30
N ARG A 441 -0.29 -85.84 -3.64
CA ARG A 441 -1.31 -86.22 -4.64
C ARG A 441 -2.02 -87.59 -4.50
N ILE A 442 -3.18 -87.68 -5.20
CA ILE A 442 -3.85 -88.80 -5.94
C ILE A 442 -5.38 -88.70 -5.63
N ALA A 443 -6.41 -88.84 -6.49
CA ALA A 443 -6.68 -89.38 -7.83
C ALA A 443 -7.81 -88.52 -8.49
N SER A 444 -7.81 -88.20 -9.79
CA SER A 444 -8.25 -88.99 -10.96
C SER A 444 -9.75 -89.32 -10.99
N LEU A 445 -10.51 -88.64 -11.87
CA LEU A 445 -11.04 -89.18 -13.13
C LEU A 445 -11.51 -88.04 -14.03
#